data_AF-A0A6U2EAV0-F1
#
_entry.id   AF-A0A6U2EAV0-F1
#
_cell.length_a   1.000
_cell.length_b   1.000
_cell.length_c   1.000
_cell.angle_alpha   90.00
_cell.angle_beta   90.00
_cell.angle_gamma   90.00
#
_symmetry.space_group_name_H-M   'P 1'
#
loop_
_entity.id
_entity.type
_entity.pdbx_description
1 polymer ?
#
loop_
_entity_poly.entity_id
_entity_poly.type
_entity_poly.pdbx_seq_one_letter_code
_entity_poly.pdbx_strand_id
1 'polypeptide(L)'
;GGAAGVAGAAGSGILRDLIEFLEGNVDGFSSGYDDDDGLGELLRGGSLEEVAAEMDDTDLLVGQLETKLEGVERELVDVKAEINEAMRYSERFTLEERLAELEARKDVVSGYVKKSRKRLVKLQGRYKELIVQGRRDG
;
A
#
# COMPACT_ATOMS: atom_id res chain seq x y z
N GLY A 1 11.48 -29.27 -8.37
CA GLY A 1 12.05 -28.84 -7.08
C GLY A 1 10.97 -28.11 -6.31
N GLY A 2 10.84 -28.41 -5.03
CA GLY A 2 9.66 -28.20 -4.17
C GLY A 2 8.83 -26.94 -4.42
N ALA A 3 7.54 -27.17 -4.71
CA ALA A 3 6.49 -26.22 -4.39
C ALA A 3 6.39 -26.18 -2.85
N ALA A 4 6.90 -25.11 -2.25
CA ALA A 4 6.67 -24.83 -0.85
C ALA A 4 5.16 -24.64 -0.67
N GLY A 5 4.54 -25.59 0.02
CA GLY A 5 3.14 -25.52 0.38
C GLY A 5 2.89 -24.26 1.19
N VAL A 6 2.06 -23.39 0.65
CA VAL A 6 1.25 -22.43 1.40
C VAL A 6 0.32 -23.28 2.30
N ALA A 7 0.86 -23.67 3.45
CA ALA A 7 0.11 -24.25 4.54
C ALA A 7 -0.80 -23.14 5.07
N GLY A 8 -2.10 -23.44 5.14
CA GLY A 8 -3.13 -22.49 5.51
C GLY A 8 -2.89 -21.85 6.88
N ALA A 9 -2.53 -20.58 6.87
CA ALA A 9 -3.08 -19.59 7.76
C ALA A 9 -3.98 -18.71 6.91
N ALA A 10 -5.12 -18.28 7.44
CA ALA A 10 -6.00 -17.33 6.79
C ALA A 10 -5.18 -16.10 6.37
N GLY A 11 -4.84 -16.00 5.08
CA GLY A 11 -3.99 -14.94 4.54
C GLY A 11 -4.73 -13.61 4.64
N SER A 12 -4.34 -12.84 5.65
CA SER A 12 -4.79 -11.50 5.98
C SER A 12 -4.70 -10.58 4.76
N GLY A 13 -5.60 -9.59 4.72
CA GLY A 13 -5.81 -8.72 3.56
C GLY A 13 -4.54 -8.05 2.98
N ILE A 14 -3.47 -7.86 3.77
CA ILE A 14 -2.28 -7.13 3.31
C ILE A 14 -1.49 -7.87 2.22
N LEU A 15 -1.46 -9.21 2.25
CA LEU A 15 -0.76 -9.98 1.23
C LEU A 15 -1.51 -9.89 -0.10
N ARG A 16 -2.84 -9.90 -0.05
CA ARG A 16 -3.68 -9.67 -1.22
C ARG A 16 -3.45 -8.26 -1.77
N ASP A 17 -3.40 -7.26 -0.90
CA ASP A 17 -3.11 -5.88 -1.27
C ASP A 17 -1.74 -5.74 -1.95
N LEU A 18 -0.72 -6.43 -1.43
CA LEU A 18 0.61 -6.48 -2.01
C LEU A 18 0.61 -7.14 -3.40
N ILE A 19 -0.12 -8.25 -3.57
CA ILE A 19 -0.26 -8.93 -4.85
C ILE A 19 -1.00 -8.06 -5.87
N GLU A 20 -2.15 -7.50 -5.51
CA GLU A 20 -2.93 -6.60 -6.38
C GLU A 20 -2.10 -5.37 -6.79
N PHE A 21 -1.26 -4.87 -5.89
CA PHE A 21 -0.31 -3.80 -6.19
C PHE A 21 0.76 -4.23 -7.20
N LEU A 22 1.38 -5.40 -7.02
CA LEU A 22 2.41 -5.95 -7.91
C LEU A 22 1.86 -6.29 -9.30
N GLU A 23 0.61 -6.75 -9.38
CA GLU A 23 -0.07 -7.07 -10.64
C GLU A 23 -0.49 -5.82 -11.44
N GLY A 24 -0.27 -4.62 -10.90
CA GLY A 24 -0.50 -3.36 -11.63
C GLY A 24 -1.97 -2.92 -11.69
N ASN A 25 -2.87 -3.59 -10.96
CA ASN A 25 -4.31 -3.27 -10.91
C ASN A 25 -4.61 -2.08 -9.99
N VAL A 26 -4.06 -0.91 -10.31
CA VAL A 26 -4.31 0.33 -9.55
C VAL A 26 -5.79 0.76 -9.65
N ASP A 27 -6.44 0.46 -10.77
CA ASP A 27 -7.88 0.72 -11.00
C ASP A 27 -8.80 -0.29 -10.31
N GLY A 28 -8.27 -1.45 -9.90
CA GLY A 28 -9.03 -2.56 -9.31
C GLY A 28 -9.13 -2.52 -7.79
N PHE A 29 -8.45 -1.57 -7.15
CA PHE A 29 -8.33 -1.49 -5.69
C PHE A 29 -9.57 -0.81 -5.06
N SER A 30 -10.74 -1.12 -5.60
CA SER A 30 -12.03 -0.56 -5.23
C SER A 30 -12.66 -1.39 -4.10
N SER A 31 -12.99 -0.70 -3.00
CA SER A 31 -13.89 -1.08 -1.91
C SER A 31 -13.43 -2.02 -0.79
N GLY A 32 -12.34 -2.80 -0.96
CA GLY A 32 -11.92 -3.77 0.06
C GLY A 32 -11.12 -3.22 1.26
N TYR A 33 -10.51 -2.04 1.12
CA TYR A 33 -9.58 -1.52 2.14
C TYR A 33 -10.24 -0.90 3.37
N ASP A 34 -11.56 -0.65 3.31
CA ASP A 34 -12.29 -0.05 4.43
C ASP A 34 -12.83 -1.11 5.41
N ASP A 35 -13.08 -2.34 4.96
CA ASP A 35 -13.36 -3.50 5.82
C ASP A 35 -12.05 -4.17 6.23
N ASP A 36 -11.39 -3.53 7.18
CA ASP A 36 -10.18 -3.97 7.89
C ASP A 36 -10.47 -5.18 8.82
N ASP A 37 -11.38 -6.08 8.41
CA ASP A 37 -11.88 -7.21 9.22
C ASP A 37 -10.73 -8.10 9.69
N GLY A 38 -9.78 -8.37 8.78
CA GLY A 38 -8.57 -9.15 9.08
C GLY A 38 -7.61 -8.45 10.06
N LEU A 39 -7.44 -7.12 9.99
CA LEU A 39 -6.64 -6.42 10.99
C LEU A 39 -7.36 -6.35 12.33
N GLY A 40 -8.68 -6.16 12.32
CA GLY A 40 -9.48 -6.14 13.54
C GLY A 40 -9.39 -7.46 14.32
N GLU A 41 -9.40 -8.60 13.63
CA GLU A 41 -9.16 -9.92 14.23
C GLU A 41 -7.72 -10.07 14.73
N LEU A 42 -6.73 -9.73 13.91
CA LEU A 42 -5.32 -9.82 14.28
C LEU A 42 -4.97 -8.93 15.49
N LEU A 43 -5.49 -7.71 15.55
CA LEU A 43 -5.27 -6.80 16.68
C LEU A 43 -5.95 -7.30 17.97
N ARG A 44 -7.06 -8.03 17.87
CA ARG A 44 -7.79 -8.55 19.05
C ARG A 44 -7.20 -9.84 19.58
N GLY A 45 -6.87 -10.79 18.69
CA GLY A 45 -6.53 -12.16 19.07
C GLY A 45 -5.23 -12.71 18.51
N GLY A 46 -4.54 -11.95 17.66
CA GLY A 46 -3.28 -12.37 17.05
C GLY A 46 -2.16 -12.55 18.07
N SER A 47 -1.32 -13.55 17.82
CA SER A 47 -0.09 -13.81 18.55
C SER A 47 0.98 -12.75 18.23
N LEU A 48 2.04 -12.72 19.07
CA LEU A 48 3.17 -11.81 18.86
C LEU A 48 3.84 -12.03 17.49
N GLU A 49 3.97 -13.28 17.07
CA GLU A 49 4.59 -13.69 15.81
C GLU A 49 3.73 -13.29 14.60
N GLU A 50 2.41 -13.50 14.66
CA GLU A 50 1.49 -13.09 13.59
C GLU A 50 1.44 -11.58 13.43
N VAL A 51 1.43 -10.82 14.54
CA VAL A 51 1.47 -9.35 14.49
C VAL A 51 2.82 -8.85 13.95
N ALA A 52 3.93 -9.52 14.27
CA ALA A 52 5.25 -9.17 13.73
C ALA A 52 5.32 -9.41 12.21
N ALA A 53 4.86 -10.57 11.75
CA ALA A 53 4.84 -10.90 10.32
C ALA A 53 4.00 -9.90 9.52
N GLU A 54 2.78 -9.60 9.99
CA GLU A 54 1.91 -8.59 9.35
C GLU A 54 2.56 -7.20 9.34
N MET A 55 3.31 -6.84 10.39
CA MET A 55 4.01 -5.57 10.48
C MET A 55 5.09 -5.46 9.40
N ASP A 56 5.89 -6.51 9.21
CA ASP A 56 6.93 -6.57 8.17
C ASP A 56 6.32 -6.49 6.76
N ASP A 57 5.22 -7.22 6.51
CA ASP A 57 4.52 -7.19 5.22
C ASP A 57 3.90 -5.81 4.94
N THR A 58 3.33 -5.17 5.97
CA THR A 58 2.78 -3.82 5.86
C THR A 58 3.88 -2.80 5.57
N ASP A 59 5.05 -2.93 6.21
CA ASP A 59 6.20 -2.04 5.98
C ASP A 59 6.73 -2.17 4.54
N LEU A 60 6.84 -3.40 4.04
CA LEU A 60 7.20 -3.67 2.64
C LEU A 60 6.21 -2.99 1.68
N LEU A 61 4.90 -3.12 1.91
CA LEU A 61 3.88 -2.48 1.09
C LEU A 61 4.00 -0.94 1.12
N VAL A 62 4.24 -0.35 2.29
CA VAL A 62 4.46 1.10 2.43
C VAL A 62 5.63 1.55 1.56
N GLY A 63 6.78 0.87 1.65
CA GLY A 63 7.95 1.22 0.85
C GLY A 63 7.71 1.13 -0.66
N GLN A 64 6.95 0.11 -1.11
CA GLN A 64 6.58 -0.03 -2.51
C GLN A 64 5.62 1.07 -2.99
N LEU A 65 4.61 1.41 -2.19
CA LEU A 65 3.67 2.48 -2.49
C LEU A 65 4.36 3.85 -2.54
N GLU A 66 5.32 4.10 -1.64
CA GLU A 66 6.13 5.32 -1.63
C GLU A 66 7.00 5.42 -2.89
N THR A 67 7.69 4.34 -3.26
CA THR A 67 8.49 4.29 -4.50
C THR A 67 7.62 4.59 -5.74
N LYS A 68 6.41 4.06 -5.79
CA LYS A 68 5.46 4.34 -6.87
C LYS A 68 4.98 5.78 -6.86
N LEU A 69 4.69 6.34 -5.69
CA LEU A 69 4.29 7.73 -5.55
C LEU A 69 5.39 8.66 -6.07
N GLU A 70 6.64 8.42 -5.71
CA GLU A 70 7.80 9.17 -6.23
C GLU A 70 7.92 9.06 -7.76
N GLY A 71 7.66 7.88 -8.32
CA GLY A 71 7.62 7.68 -9.77
C GLY A 71 6.56 8.53 -10.46
N VAL A 72 5.33 8.50 -9.94
CA VAL A 72 4.22 9.32 -10.46
C VAL A 72 4.52 10.81 -10.30
N GLU A 73 5.11 11.23 -9.18
CA GLU A 73 5.48 12.64 -8.96
C GLU A 73 6.57 13.12 -9.92
N ARG A 74 7.53 12.25 -10.26
CA ARG A 74 8.54 12.56 -11.29
C ARG A 74 7.89 12.72 -12.66
N GLU A 75 7.04 11.77 -13.06
CA GLU A 75 6.31 11.86 -14.34
C GLU A 75 5.44 13.12 -14.43
N LEU A 76 4.81 13.53 -13.32
CA LEU A 76 4.05 14.78 -13.26
C LEU A 76 4.93 16.01 -13.52
N VAL A 77 6.14 16.04 -12.97
CA VAL A 77 7.10 17.13 -13.21
C VAL A 77 7.52 17.16 -14.67
N ASP A 78 7.85 16.00 -15.24
CA ASP A 78 8.29 15.87 -16.63
C ASP A 78 7.18 16.30 -17.60
N VAL A 79 5.95 15.81 -17.42
CA VAL A 79 4.80 16.20 -18.27
C VAL A 79 4.48 17.69 -18.13
N LYS A 80 4.59 18.27 -16.93
CA LYS A 80 4.41 19.73 -16.74
C LYS A 80 5.48 20.53 -17.49
N ALA A 81 6.71 20.04 -17.55
CA ALA A 81 7.76 20.68 -18.35
C ALA A 81 7.45 20.59 -19.85
N GLU A 82 7.06 19.40 -20.34
CA GLU A 82 6.68 19.18 -21.75
C GLU A 82 5.50 20.08 -22.18
N ILE A 83 4.48 20.26 -21.32
CA ILE A 83 3.36 21.18 -21.58
C ILE A 83 3.83 22.62 -21.82
N ASN A 84 4.83 23.08 -21.05
CA ASN A 84 5.37 24.43 -21.17
C ASN A 84 6.18 24.61 -22.46
N GLU A 85 6.78 23.54 -22.99
CA GLU A 85 7.57 23.54 -24.22
C GLU A 85 6.72 23.29 -25.48
N ALA A 86 5.50 22.75 -25.32
CA ALA A 86 4.61 22.40 -26.42
C ALA A 86 4.19 23.63 -27.25
N MET A 87 4.60 23.66 -28.52
CA MET A 87 4.25 24.75 -29.45
C MET A 87 2.90 24.54 -30.15
N ARG A 88 2.40 23.30 -30.20
CA ARG A 88 1.13 22.96 -30.87
C ARG A 88 0.03 22.70 -29.86
N TYR A 89 -1.14 23.29 -30.11
CA TYR A 89 -2.31 23.09 -29.25
C TYR A 89 -2.71 21.62 -29.12
N SER A 90 -2.66 20.84 -30.21
CA SER A 90 -3.02 19.41 -30.17
C SER A 90 -2.08 18.58 -29.31
N GLU A 91 -0.78 18.89 -29.32
CA GLU A 91 0.24 18.24 -28.49
C GLU A 91 0.03 18.60 -27.02
N ARG A 92 -0.15 19.89 -26.74
CA ARG A 92 -0.47 20.39 -25.41
C ARG A 92 -1.73 19.74 -24.83
N PHE A 93 -2.78 19.61 -25.63
CA PHE A 93 -4.04 18.99 -25.21
C PHE A 93 -3.83 17.53 -24.75
N THR A 94 -3.10 16.74 -25.53
CA THR A 94 -2.77 15.35 -25.15
C THR A 94 -1.91 15.27 -23.89
N LEU A 95 -0.98 16.20 -23.71
CA LEU A 95 -0.18 16.28 -22.49
C LEU A 95 -1.03 16.70 -21.27
N GLU A 96 -1.99 17.60 -21.45
CA GLU A 96 -2.95 17.99 -20.41
C GLU A 96 -3.87 16.81 -20.01
N GLU A 97 -4.29 15.96 -20.94
CA GLU A 97 -5.02 14.72 -20.64
C GLU A 97 -4.16 13.76 -19.81
N ARG A 98 -2.91 13.53 -20.22
CA ARG A 98 -1.96 12.69 -19.47
C ARG A 98 -1.67 13.26 -18.09
N LEU A 99 -1.58 14.59 -17.96
CA LEU A 99 -1.39 15.26 -16.69
C LEU A 99 -2.55 14.95 -15.74
N ALA A 100 -3.79 15.07 -16.21
CA ALA A 100 -4.98 14.79 -15.41
C ALA A 100 -5.04 13.33 -14.95
N GLU A 101 -4.67 12.38 -15.82
CA GLU A 101 -4.54 10.96 -15.48
C GLU A 101 -3.52 10.74 -14.36
N LEU A 102 -2.32 11.32 -14.50
CA LEU A 102 -1.26 11.19 -13.51
C LEU A 102 -1.63 11.84 -12.16
N GLU A 103 -2.36 12.96 -12.16
CA GLU A 103 -2.86 13.59 -10.94
C GLU A 103 -3.89 12.69 -10.23
N ALA A 104 -4.82 12.08 -10.97
CA ALA A 104 -5.76 11.11 -10.40
C ALA A 104 -5.01 9.89 -9.82
N ARG A 105 -4.01 9.38 -10.54
CA ARG A 105 -3.20 8.24 -10.09
C ARG A 105 -2.40 8.57 -8.83
N LYS A 106 -1.87 9.79 -8.73
CA LYS A 106 -1.17 10.29 -7.54
C LYS A 106 -2.09 10.27 -6.32
N ASP A 107 -3.33 10.76 -6.45
CA ASP A 107 -4.28 10.82 -5.36
C ASP A 107 -4.64 9.43 -4.84
N VAL A 108 -4.84 8.48 -5.76
CA VAL A 108 -5.10 7.07 -5.44
C VAL A 108 -3.92 6.46 -4.66
N VAL A 109 -2.70 6.56 -5.18
CA VAL A 109 -1.51 5.99 -4.53
C VAL A 109 -1.24 6.66 -3.17
N SER A 110 -1.39 7.99 -3.09
CA SER A 110 -1.26 8.73 -1.83
C SER A 110 -2.29 8.29 -0.79
N GLY A 111 -3.52 7.99 -1.22
CA GLY A 111 -4.55 7.39 -0.40
C GLY A 111 -4.08 6.08 0.24
N TYR A 112 -3.50 5.19 -0.56
CA TYR A 112 -2.99 3.91 -0.06
C TYR A 112 -1.81 4.07 0.89
N VAL A 113 -0.82 4.90 0.57
CA VAL A 113 0.30 5.20 1.49
C VAL A 113 -0.24 5.61 2.87
N LYS A 114 -1.24 6.49 2.91
CA LYS A 114 -1.86 6.95 4.16
C LYS A 114 -2.56 5.80 4.91
N LYS A 115 -3.27 4.92 4.20
CA LYS A 115 -3.97 3.80 4.85
C LYS A 115 -2.98 2.75 5.37
N SER A 116 -1.98 2.35 4.59
CA SER A 116 -0.97 1.36 4.99
C SER A 116 -0.11 1.87 6.16
N ARG A 117 0.29 3.16 6.17
CA ARG A 117 0.98 3.76 7.33
C ARG A 117 0.11 3.74 8.61
N LYS A 118 -1.21 3.98 8.50
CA LYS A 118 -2.13 3.86 9.65
C LYS A 118 -2.21 2.41 10.16
N ARG A 119 -2.27 1.43 9.27
CA ARG A 119 -2.23 0.00 9.61
C ARG A 119 -0.94 -0.33 10.38
N LEU A 120 0.21 0.10 9.86
CA LEU A 120 1.52 -0.13 10.48
C LEU A 120 1.58 0.42 11.91
N VAL A 121 1.06 1.64 12.14
CA VAL A 121 1.01 2.24 13.48
C VAL A 121 0.14 1.40 14.45
N LYS A 122 -1.01 0.88 14.00
CA LYS A 122 -1.86 0.01 14.83
C LYS A 122 -1.12 -1.29 15.20
N LEU A 123 -0.45 -1.93 14.24
CA LEU A 123 0.32 -3.16 14.44
C LEU A 123 1.47 -2.95 15.42
N GLN A 124 2.24 -1.87 15.24
CA GLN A 124 3.31 -1.47 16.17
C GLN A 124 2.80 -1.23 17.59
N GLY A 125 1.60 -0.66 17.73
CA GLY A 125 0.92 -0.50 19.02
C GLY A 125 0.65 -1.87 19.67
N ARG A 126 0.00 -2.77 18.93
CA ARG A 126 -0.33 -4.11 19.41
C ARG A 126 0.89 -4.96 19.76
N TYR A 127 1.92 -4.92 18.92
CA TYR A 127 3.17 -5.64 19.15
C TYR A 127 3.80 -5.27 20.50
N LYS A 128 3.82 -3.96 20.83
CA LYS A 128 4.31 -3.46 22.12
C LYS A 128 3.47 -3.98 23.30
N GLU A 129 2.14 -4.01 23.17
CA GLU A 129 1.25 -4.54 24.21
C GLU A 129 1.53 -6.01 24.50
N LEU A 130 1.68 -6.84 23.45
CA LEU A 130 1.94 -8.27 23.58
C LEU A 130 3.28 -8.56 24.24
N ILE A 131 4.34 -7.79 23.93
CA ILE A 131 5.63 -7.90 24.63
C ILE A 131 5.49 -7.62 26.12
N VAL A 132 4.71 -6.61 26.50
CA VAL A 132 4.51 -6.25 27.92
C VAL A 132 3.69 -7.32 28.64
N GLN A 133 2.67 -7.89 27.99
CA GLN A 133 1.86 -8.98 28.56
C GLN A 133 2.72 -10.24 28.78
N GLY A 134 3.48 -10.67 27.78
CA GLY A 134 4.37 -11.83 27.91
C GLY A 134 5.45 -11.69 28.99
N ARG A 135 5.86 -10.45 29.34
CA ARG A 135 6.76 -10.19 30.48
C ARG A 135 6.09 -10.20 31.85
N ARG A 136 4.76 -10.03 31.93
CA ARG A 136 4.00 -10.08 33.18
C ARG A 136 3.55 -11.49 33.53
N ASP A 137 3.37 -12.33 32.51
CA ASP A 137 2.88 -13.69 32.65
C ASP A 137 3.99 -14.76 32.77
N GLY A 138 5.26 -14.36 32.62
CA GLY A 138 6.45 -15.20 32.80
C GLY A 138 7.23 -14.86 34.06
#